data_AF-A0A7V1MEV7-F1
#
_entry.id   AF-A0A7V1MEV7-F1
#
_cell.length_a   1.000
_cell.length_b   1.000
_cell.length_c   1.000
_cell.angle_alpha   90.00
_cell.angle_beta   90.00
_cell.angle_gamma   90.00
#
_symmetry.space_group_name_H-M   'P 1'
#
loop_
_entity.id
_entity.type
_entity.pdbx_description
1 polymer ?
#
loop_
_entity_poly.entity_id
_entity_poly.type
_entity_poly.pdbx_seq_one_letter_code
_entity_poly.pdbx_strand_id
1 'polypeptide(L)'
;MVSQRNKKIWLTIFLILPFLIVAALMLFISRSMQDQAGEMGEVMPTSLHQPEDDGLVEPETLPQGFIIVVEDTQHLAGPDSPIIIGTNHSGWDPSDRAYRMEPRSDGRWQLILERPTKPGRMQFKFTRGNWDRVETAADGSDLANRTLPKVKAAEYADGHKPIFEFVVEKWTDQKPGAAVTVGVTDPTVPLEVTGVAHRLQLVGGAGRASGAVRDAIVWLPPGYG
;
A
#
# COMPACT_ATOMS: atom_id res chain seq x y z
N MET A 1 -24.40 61.25 54.64
CA MET A 1 -24.26 60.91 53.20
C MET A 1 -22.77 60.66 52.90
N VAL A 2 -22.25 59.50 53.33
CA VAL A 2 -20.84 59.12 53.14
C VAL A 2 -20.74 58.25 51.89
N SER A 3 -20.62 58.97 50.78
CA SER A 3 -19.90 58.66 49.55
C SER A 3 -19.95 57.21 49.02
N GLN A 4 -20.98 56.93 48.20
CA GLN A 4 -21.04 55.88 47.17
C GLN A 4 -19.79 55.84 46.23
N ARG A 5 -18.95 56.88 46.25
CA ARG A 5 -17.73 57.01 45.45
C ARG A 5 -16.67 55.98 45.83
N ASN A 6 -16.55 55.60 47.11
CA ASN A 6 -15.48 54.71 47.58
C ASN A 6 -15.71 53.25 47.17
N LYS A 7 -16.97 52.81 47.05
CA LYS A 7 -17.33 51.45 46.61
C LYS A 7 -17.10 51.26 45.10
N LYS A 8 -17.36 52.29 44.28
CA LYS A 8 -17.07 52.26 42.83
C LYS A 8 -15.57 52.15 42.55
N ILE A 9 -14.73 52.87 43.33
CA ILE A 9 -13.27 52.83 43.20
C ILE A 9 -12.72 51.43 43.53
N TRP A 10 -13.23 50.78 44.58
CA TRP A 10 -12.83 49.41 44.94
C TRP A 10 -13.26 48.37 43.91
N LEU A 11 -14.45 48.51 43.32
CA LEU A 11 -14.93 47.60 42.28
C LEU A 11 -14.14 47.74 40.97
N THR A 12 -13.75 48.96 40.58
CA THR A 12 -12.88 49.19 39.43
C THR A 12 -11.48 48.64 39.63
N ILE A 13 -10.92 48.74 40.84
CA ILE A 13 -9.61 48.13 41.15
C ILE A 13 -9.71 46.60 41.06
N PHE A 14 -10.76 45.99 41.60
CA PHE A 14 -10.97 44.54 41.55
C PHE A 14 -11.13 44.00 40.12
N LEU A 15 -11.79 44.75 39.23
CA LEU A 15 -11.98 44.36 37.82
C LEU A 15 -10.72 44.52 36.96
N ILE A 16 -9.86 45.50 37.26
CA ILE A 16 -8.67 45.81 36.44
C ILE A 16 -7.43 45.04 36.91
N LEU A 17 -7.34 44.70 38.20
CA LEU A 17 -6.21 43.98 38.79
C LEU A 17 -5.85 42.66 38.07
N PRO A 18 -6.79 41.75 37.71
CA PRO A 18 -6.43 40.52 37.00
C PRO A 18 -5.87 40.79 35.60
N PHE A 19 -6.34 41.83 34.91
CA PHE A 19 -5.79 42.22 33.61
C PHE A 19 -4.36 42.78 33.74
N LEU A 20 -4.08 43.53 34.80
CA LEU A 20 -2.72 44.02 35.07
C LEU A 20 -1.75 42.88 35.43
N ILE A 21 -2.22 41.85 36.15
CA ILE A 21 -1.42 40.66 36.46
C ILE A 21 -1.12 39.88 35.17
N VAL A 22 -2.12 39.67 34.29
CA VAL A 22 -1.92 38.99 33.00
C VAL A 22 -1.00 39.80 32.09
N ALA A 23 -1.13 41.13 32.05
CA ALA A 23 -0.25 42.00 31.27
C ALA A 23 1.20 41.97 31.80
N ALA A 24 1.39 41.99 33.12
CA ALA A 24 2.71 41.86 33.74
C ALA A 24 3.31 40.47 33.49
N LEU A 25 2.50 39.40 33.51
CA LEU A 25 2.93 38.04 33.19
C LEU A 25 3.31 37.91 31.70
N MET A 26 2.53 38.50 30.79
CA MET A 26 2.84 38.56 29.37
C MET A 26 4.12 39.35 29.10
N LEU A 27 4.34 40.46 29.79
CA LEU A 27 5.59 41.23 29.70
C LEU A 27 6.77 40.47 30.29
N PHE A 28 6.58 39.74 31.39
CA PHE A 28 7.61 38.89 31.98
C PHE A 28 7.97 37.71 31.07
N ILE A 29 6.97 37.04 30.48
CA ILE A 29 7.17 35.98 29.48
C ILE A 29 7.90 36.55 28.27
N SER A 30 7.43 37.66 27.70
CA SER A 30 8.06 38.30 26.54
C SER A 30 9.51 38.70 26.83
N ARG A 31 9.79 39.25 28.01
CA ARG A 31 11.16 39.60 28.44
C ARG A 31 12.02 38.35 28.69
N SER A 32 11.46 37.28 29.25
CA SER A 32 12.16 35.99 29.41
C SER A 32 12.47 35.33 28.06
N MET A 33 11.59 35.47 27.05
CA MET A 33 11.85 35.00 25.70
C MET A 33 12.93 35.85 25.01
N GLN A 34 13.00 37.14 25.33
CA GLN A 34 13.99 38.06 24.78
C GLN A 34 15.37 37.90 25.45
N ASP A 35 15.41 37.58 26.74
CA ASP A 35 16.65 37.21 27.45
C ASP A 35 17.19 35.86 26.95
N GLN A 36 16.33 34.87 26.64
CA GLN A 36 16.76 33.64 25.94
C GLN A 36 17.20 33.87 24.49
N ALA A 37 16.68 34.89 23.81
CA ALA A 37 17.12 35.26 22.47
C ALA A 37 18.45 36.05 22.46
N GLY A 38 18.84 36.66 23.59
CA GLY A 38 20.04 37.49 23.72
C GLY A 38 21.35 36.73 23.97
N GLU A 39 21.30 35.47 24.40
CA GLU A 39 22.48 34.60 24.58
C GLU A 39 22.83 33.75 23.33
N MET A 40 22.04 33.86 22.26
CA MET A 40 22.26 33.12 21.00
C MET A 40 22.85 34.04 19.93
N GLY A 41 23.93 34.73 20.29
CA GLY A 41 24.80 35.36 19.32
C GLY A 41 25.58 34.30 18.55
N GLU A 42 25.38 34.29 17.22
CA GLU A 42 26.33 33.79 16.22
C GLU A 42 26.40 32.26 16.01
N VAL A 43 25.33 31.71 15.43
CA VAL A 43 25.47 30.69 14.39
C VAL A 43 24.55 31.07 13.24
N MET A 44 25.17 31.43 12.12
CA MET A 44 24.53 31.55 10.82
C MET A 44 23.53 30.39 10.65
N PRO A 45 22.29 30.62 10.16
CA PRO A 45 21.50 29.49 9.70
C PRO A 45 22.26 28.91 8.51
N THR A 46 23.02 27.85 8.75
CA THR A 46 23.27 26.85 7.73
C THR A 46 21.89 26.56 7.18
N SER A 47 21.68 26.88 5.91
CA SER A 47 20.46 26.60 5.17
C SER A 47 19.92 25.28 5.69
N LEU A 48 18.79 25.32 6.42
CA LEU A 48 18.06 24.11 6.72
C LEU A 48 17.75 23.56 5.34
N HIS A 49 18.49 22.52 4.97
CA HIS A 49 18.18 21.67 3.85
C HIS A 49 16.77 21.17 4.16
N GLN A 50 15.78 21.89 3.65
CA GLN A 50 14.49 21.34 3.29
C GLN A 50 14.83 19.98 2.69
N PRO A 51 14.27 18.84 3.15
CA PRO A 51 14.48 17.60 2.42
C PRO A 51 14.08 17.96 1.01
N GLU A 52 15.06 17.99 0.10
CA GLU A 52 14.78 18.18 -1.30
C GLU A 52 13.72 17.13 -1.58
N ASP A 53 12.54 17.56 -2.03
CA ASP A 53 11.61 16.62 -2.65
C ASP A 53 12.47 15.94 -3.69
N ASP A 54 12.88 14.71 -3.39
CA ASP A 54 13.95 13.99 -4.07
C ASP A 54 13.56 13.64 -5.51
N GLY A 55 12.42 14.17 -5.95
CA GLY A 55 11.76 13.96 -7.22
C GLY A 55 11.24 12.54 -7.34
N LEU A 56 11.15 11.80 -6.22
CA LEU A 56 10.78 10.41 -6.23
C LEU A 56 9.27 10.24 -6.36
N VAL A 57 8.88 9.67 -7.49
CA VAL A 57 7.49 9.34 -7.82
C VAL A 57 7.26 7.84 -7.76
N GLU A 58 6.02 7.43 -7.52
CA GLU A 58 5.64 6.03 -7.68
C GLU A 58 5.69 5.67 -9.18
N PRO A 59 6.30 4.54 -9.58
CA PRO A 59 6.48 4.19 -11.00
C PRO A 59 5.17 4.10 -11.79
N GLU A 60 4.07 3.69 -11.15
CA GLU A 60 2.72 3.65 -11.73
C GLU A 60 2.15 5.03 -12.11
N THR A 61 2.80 6.12 -11.71
CA THR A 61 2.43 7.47 -12.14
C THR A 61 3.08 7.88 -13.47
N LEU A 62 4.12 7.16 -13.91
CA LEU A 62 4.85 7.47 -15.14
C LEU A 62 3.99 7.21 -16.38
N PRO A 63 3.89 8.14 -17.35
CA PRO A 63 3.12 7.97 -18.57
C PRO A 63 3.49 6.73 -19.39
N GLN A 64 4.78 6.42 -19.44
CA GLN A 64 5.33 5.28 -20.16
C GLN A 64 5.19 3.95 -19.41
N GLY A 65 4.67 3.93 -18.17
CA GLY A 65 4.60 2.72 -17.36
C GLY A 65 5.97 2.15 -16.97
N PHE A 66 6.06 0.84 -16.75
CA PHE A 66 7.24 0.18 -16.20
C PHE A 66 7.30 -1.31 -16.55
N ILE A 67 8.43 -1.96 -16.27
CA ILE A 67 8.64 -3.39 -16.50
C ILE A 67 8.95 -4.07 -15.18
N ILE A 68 8.31 -5.22 -14.95
CA ILE A 68 8.65 -6.12 -13.86
C ILE A 68 9.31 -7.36 -14.45
N VAL A 69 10.45 -7.76 -13.89
CA VAL A 69 11.17 -8.99 -14.23
C VAL A 69 11.28 -9.87 -13.00
N VAL A 70 11.02 -11.16 -13.15
CA VAL A 70 11.00 -12.11 -12.04
C VAL A 70 11.83 -13.33 -12.36
N GLU A 71 12.68 -13.72 -11.41
CA GLU A 71 13.30 -15.04 -11.35
C GLU A 71 12.47 -15.97 -10.47
N ASP A 72 12.08 -17.13 -10.98
CA ASP A 72 11.51 -18.24 -10.20
C ASP A 72 12.61 -19.25 -9.91
N THR A 73 13.18 -19.21 -8.70
CA THR A 73 14.32 -20.05 -8.33
C THR A 73 13.98 -21.55 -8.34
N GLN A 74 12.71 -21.90 -8.21
CA GLN A 74 12.22 -23.28 -8.19
C GLN A 74 11.91 -23.80 -9.59
N HIS A 75 11.90 -22.91 -10.60
CA HIS A 75 11.61 -23.25 -12.00
C HIS A 75 10.29 -24.03 -12.16
N LEU A 76 9.28 -23.70 -11.35
CA LEU A 76 7.96 -24.36 -11.37
C LEU A 76 6.95 -23.60 -12.23
N ALA A 77 7.24 -22.37 -12.63
CA ALA A 77 6.46 -21.64 -13.59
C ALA A 77 6.69 -22.18 -15.02
N GLY A 78 5.62 -22.27 -15.81
CA GLY A 78 5.66 -22.77 -17.18
C GLY A 78 4.40 -22.37 -17.96
N PRO A 79 4.25 -22.81 -19.22
CA PRO A 79 3.10 -22.46 -20.06
C PRO A 79 1.75 -22.73 -19.41
N ASP A 80 1.63 -23.87 -18.71
CA ASP A 80 0.40 -24.33 -18.04
C ASP A 80 0.22 -23.76 -16.61
N SER A 81 1.27 -23.14 -16.07
CA SER A 81 1.28 -22.58 -14.72
C SER A 81 2.13 -21.28 -14.71
N PRO A 82 1.74 -20.26 -15.49
CA PRO A 82 2.53 -19.05 -15.67
C PRO A 82 2.56 -18.21 -14.40
N ILE A 83 3.56 -17.35 -14.27
CA ILE A 83 3.56 -16.34 -13.20
C ILE A 83 2.53 -15.26 -13.54
N ILE A 84 1.68 -14.92 -12.58
CA ILE A 84 0.68 -13.86 -12.67
C ILE A 84 0.86 -12.92 -11.48
N ILE A 85 0.70 -11.62 -11.71
CA ILE A 85 0.75 -10.62 -10.63
C ILE A 85 -0.66 -10.41 -10.09
N GLY A 86 -0.94 -10.95 -8.90
CA GLY A 86 -2.14 -10.61 -8.14
C GLY A 86 -1.96 -9.24 -7.48
N THR A 87 -2.74 -8.24 -7.89
CA THR A 87 -2.53 -6.83 -7.51
C THR A 87 -3.81 -6.14 -7.07
N ASN A 88 -3.70 -5.11 -6.21
CA ASN A 88 -4.82 -4.24 -5.89
C ASN A 88 -5.42 -3.56 -7.14
N HIS A 89 -4.63 -3.34 -8.20
CA HIS A 89 -5.10 -2.79 -9.47
C HIS A 89 -5.97 -3.77 -10.28
N SER A 90 -5.92 -5.08 -9.99
CA SER A 90 -6.82 -6.11 -10.55
C SER A 90 -7.92 -6.55 -9.57
N GLY A 91 -8.06 -5.89 -8.42
CA GLY A 91 -9.01 -6.33 -7.38
C GLY A 91 -8.55 -7.61 -6.64
N TRP A 92 -7.24 -7.89 -6.66
CA TRP A 92 -6.62 -9.08 -6.09
C TRP A 92 -7.09 -10.39 -6.74
N ASP A 93 -7.33 -10.37 -8.05
CA ASP A 93 -7.51 -11.60 -8.83
C ASP A 93 -6.13 -12.20 -9.14
N PRO A 94 -5.79 -13.40 -8.62
CA PRO A 94 -4.50 -14.06 -8.84
C PRO A 94 -4.40 -14.72 -10.22
N SER A 95 -5.47 -14.71 -11.01
CA SER A 95 -5.60 -15.36 -12.31
C SER A 95 -5.82 -14.38 -13.46
N ASP A 96 -5.82 -13.07 -13.17
CA ASP A 96 -6.06 -12.02 -14.15
C ASP A 96 -5.02 -12.07 -15.29
N ARG A 97 -5.50 -12.42 -16.48
CA ARG A 97 -4.66 -12.57 -17.68
C ARG A 97 -4.01 -11.26 -18.12
N ALA A 98 -4.55 -10.10 -17.74
CA ALA A 98 -3.93 -8.80 -18.01
C ALA A 98 -2.60 -8.61 -17.26
N TYR A 99 -2.36 -9.39 -16.21
CA TYR A 99 -1.15 -9.37 -15.39
C TYR A 99 -0.33 -10.67 -15.50
N ARG A 100 -0.59 -11.48 -16.53
CA ARG A 100 0.19 -12.69 -16.84
C ARG A 100 1.56 -12.31 -17.38
N MET A 101 2.62 -12.80 -16.74
CA MET A 101 3.98 -12.60 -17.19
C MET A 101 4.30 -13.53 -18.37
N GLU A 102 5.18 -13.09 -19.26
CA GLU A 102 5.71 -13.88 -20.37
C GLU A 102 7.13 -14.38 -20.06
N PRO A 103 7.47 -15.61 -20.45
CA PRO A 103 8.83 -16.14 -20.28
C PRO A 103 9.82 -15.42 -21.20
N ARG A 104 11.06 -15.29 -20.72
CA ARG A 104 12.21 -14.75 -21.45
C ARG A 104 13.18 -15.87 -21.82
N SER A 105 14.06 -15.59 -22.77
CA SER A 105 15.12 -16.53 -23.17
C SER A 105 16.19 -16.75 -22.10
N ASP A 106 16.30 -15.85 -21.11
CA ASP A 106 17.23 -15.95 -19.98
C ASP A 106 16.66 -16.73 -18.79
N GLY A 107 15.51 -17.42 -18.97
CA GLY A 107 14.87 -18.22 -17.92
C GLY A 107 14.04 -17.40 -16.92
N ARG A 108 14.03 -16.06 -17.03
CA ARG A 108 13.20 -15.18 -16.22
C ARG A 108 11.85 -14.93 -16.86
N TRP A 109 10.97 -14.24 -16.14
CA TRP A 109 9.64 -13.85 -16.60
C TRP A 109 9.54 -12.33 -16.62
N GLN A 110 8.79 -11.77 -17.57
CA GLN A 110 8.55 -10.33 -17.64
C GLN A 110 7.08 -9.97 -17.82
N LEU A 111 6.72 -8.82 -17.25
CA LEU A 111 5.49 -8.13 -17.61
C LEU A 111 5.81 -6.67 -17.89
N ILE A 112 5.39 -6.19 -19.06
CA ILE A 112 5.43 -4.78 -19.42
C ILE A 112 4.08 -4.20 -19.04
N LEU A 113 4.07 -3.27 -18.09
CA LEU A 113 2.87 -2.58 -17.65
C LEU A 113 2.86 -1.18 -18.24
N GLU A 114 1.77 -0.84 -18.91
CA GLU A 114 1.44 0.55 -19.19
C GLU A 114 0.94 1.24 -17.92
N ARG A 115 0.86 2.58 -17.96
CA ARG A 115 0.38 3.36 -16.82
C ARG A 115 -0.99 2.84 -16.32
N PRO A 116 -1.09 2.36 -15.07
CA PRO A 116 -2.36 1.92 -14.52
C PRO A 116 -3.38 3.06 -14.48
N THR A 117 -4.64 2.73 -14.79
CA THR A 117 -5.75 3.70 -14.78
C THR A 117 -6.34 3.90 -13.39
N LYS A 118 -6.24 2.89 -12.52
CA LYS A 118 -6.71 2.98 -11.14
C LYS A 118 -5.70 3.78 -10.31
N PRO A 119 -6.17 4.66 -9.42
CA PRO A 119 -5.28 5.41 -8.55
C PRO A 119 -4.77 4.54 -7.38
N GLY A 120 -3.67 4.97 -6.79
CA GLY A 120 -3.13 4.40 -5.55
C GLY A 120 -1.90 3.53 -5.76
N ARG A 121 -1.12 3.41 -4.68
CA ARG A 121 0.16 2.69 -4.72
C ARG A 121 -0.05 1.23 -5.08
N MET A 122 0.69 0.74 -6.07
CA MET A 122 0.61 -0.65 -6.49
C MET A 122 1.14 -1.57 -5.40
N GLN A 123 0.29 -2.50 -4.98
CA GLN A 123 0.62 -3.58 -4.06
C GLN A 123 0.32 -4.89 -4.76
N PHE A 124 1.23 -5.85 -4.65
CA PHE A 124 1.08 -7.09 -5.39
C PHE A 124 1.76 -8.28 -4.73
N LYS A 125 1.45 -9.45 -5.25
CA LYS A 125 2.12 -10.72 -4.99
C LYS A 125 2.25 -11.51 -6.30
N PHE A 126 3.27 -12.34 -6.39
CA PHE A 126 3.39 -13.31 -7.47
C PHE A 126 2.62 -14.58 -7.15
N THR A 127 1.85 -15.06 -8.12
CA THR A 127 1.10 -16.31 -8.05
C THR A 127 1.40 -17.15 -9.29
N ARG A 128 1.04 -18.43 -9.24
CA ARG A 128 0.89 -19.25 -10.45
C ARG A 128 -0.58 -19.52 -10.77
N GLY A 129 -1.38 -18.46 -10.85
CA GLY A 129 -2.80 -18.49 -11.21
C GLY A 129 -3.80 -18.74 -10.06
N ASN A 130 -3.32 -19.03 -8.86
CA ASN A 130 -4.15 -19.22 -7.66
C ASN A 130 -3.35 -18.84 -6.40
N TRP A 131 -4.05 -18.46 -5.33
CA TRP A 131 -3.47 -18.19 -4.01
C TRP A 131 -2.87 -19.44 -3.36
N ASP A 132 -3.36 -20.65 -3.66
CA ASP A 132 -2.71 -21.90 -3.21
C ASP A 132 -1.30 -22.08 -3.80
N ARG A 133 -0.97 -21.31 -4.85
CA ARG A 133 0.34 -21.24 -5.50
C ARG A 133 0.92 -19.83 -5.44
N VAL A 134 0.70 -19.11 -4.34
CA VAL A 134 1.32 -17.81 -4.08
C VAL A 134 2.76 -17.96 -3.61
N GLU A 135 3.58 -16.97 -3.93
CA GLU A 135 4.94 -16.87 -3.45
C GLU A 135 5.06 -16.89 -1.91
N THR A 136 6.19 -17.40 -1.43
CA THR A 136 6.56 -17.52 -0.02
C THR A 136 8.05 -17.21 0.15
N ALA A 137 8.47 -16.96 1.39
CA ALA A 137 9.87 -16.88 1.71
C ALA A 137 10.55 -18.26 1.54
N ALA A 138 11.89 -18.29 1.52
CA ALA A 138 12.65 -19.53 1.35
C ALA A 138 12.36 -20.59 2.43
N ASP A 139 11.92 -20.18 3.63
CA ASP A 139 11.51 -21.07 4.72
C ASP A 139 10.04 -21.53 4.63
N GLY A 140 9.30 -21.06 3.62
CA GLY A 140 7.88 -21.34 3.43
C GLY A 140 6.93 -20.45 4.24
N SER A 141 7.43 -19.43 4.93
CA SER A 141 6.59 -18.43 5.59
C SER A 141 5.92 -17.50 4.57
N ASP A 142 4.76 -16.95 4.97
CA ASP A 142 4.02 -16.05 4.09
C ASP A 142 4.73 -14.69 4.01
N LEU A 143 4.81 -14.15 2.80
CA LEU A 143 5.40 -12.83 2.57
C LEU A 143 4.37 -11.71 2.80
N ALA A 144 4.83 -10.49 3.06
CA ALA A 144 3.98 -9.30 2.94
C ALA A 144 3.65 -9.00 1.45
N ASN A 145 2.77 -8.02 1.19
CA ASN A 145 2.58 -7.53 -0.18
C ASN A 145 3.85 -6.79 -0.65
N ARG A 146 4.26 -7.06 -1.89
CA ARG A 146 5.34 -6.35 -2.55
C ARG A 146 4.86 -4.98 -3.03
N THR A 147 5.82 -4.06 -3.14
CA THR A 147 5.60 -2.71 -3.67
C THR A 147 6.81 -2.31 -4.50
N LEU A 148 6.61 -1.42 -5.48
CA LEU A 148 7.71 -0.90 -6.27
C LEU A 148 8.49 0.16 -5.48
N PRO A 149 9.82 0.22 -5.61
CA PRO A 149 10.59 1.36 -5.12
C PRO A 149 10.23 2.60 -5.95
N LYS A 150 10.22 3.76 -5.31
CA LYS A 150 10.04 5.03 -6.02
C LYS A 150 11.23 5.33 -6.91
N VAL A 151 11.01 6.13 -7.94
CA VAL A 151 12.03 6.48 -8.94
C VAL A 151 12.03 7.97 -9.24
N LYS A 152 13.16 8.50 -9.70
CA LYS A 152 13.25 9.90 -10.14
C LYS A 152 12.66 10.04 -11.53
N ALA A 153 11.54 10.76 -11.67
CA ALA A 153 10.86 10.90 -12.96
C ALA A 153 11.77 11.45 -14.07
N ALA A 154 12.72 12.33 -13.71
CA ALA A 154 13.67 12.93 -14.64
C ALA A 154 14.62 11.92 -15.31
N GLU A 155 14.91 10.78 -14.67
CA GLU A 155 15.76 9.73 -15.25
C GLU A 155 15.09 9.05 -16.45
N TYR A 156 13.77 9.13 -16.55
CA TYR A 156 12.97 8.49 -17.60
C TYR A 156 12.31 9.50 -18.55
N ALA A 157 12.89 10.70 -18.67
CA ALA A 157 12.36 11.79 -19.49
C ALA A 157 12.40 11.52 -21.00
N ASP A 158 13.27 10.60 -21.44
CA ASP A 158 13.36 10.10 -22.82
C ASP A 158 12.30 9.02 -23.15
N GLY A 159 11.47 8.65 -22.17
CA GLY A 159 10.36 7.70 -22.32
C GLY A 159 10.73 6.23 -22.17
N HIS A 160 11.97 5.88 -21.81
CA HIS A 160 12.27 4.49 -21.48
C HIS A 160 11.58 4.06 -20.18
N LYS A 161 11.28 2.76 -20.05
CA LYS A 161 10.55 2.21 -18.91
C LYS A 161 11.54 1.81 -17.80
N PRO A 162 11.29 2.16 -16.52
CA PRO A 162 12.03 1.57 -15.40
C PRO A 162 11.83 0.06 -15.37
N ILE A 163 12.87 -0.66 -14.94
CA ILE A 163 12.86 -2.12 -14.79
C ILE A 163 13.05 -2.46 -13.32
N PHE A 164 12.12 -3.24 -12.78
CA PHE A 164 12.18 -3.74 -11.40
C PHE A 164 12.34 -5.24 -11.40
N GLU A 165 13.41 -5.72 -10.78
CA GLU A 165 13.73 -7.14 -10.70
C GLU A 165 13.34 -7.72 -9.34
N PHE A 166 12.73 -8.90 -9.35
CA PHE A 166 12.35 -9.64 -8.16
C PHE A 166 12.74 -11.10 -8.25
N VAL A 167 12.84 -11.74 -7.09
CA VAL A 167 13.09 -13.17 -6.96
C VAL A 167 11.92 -13.78 -6.19
N VAL A 168 11.37 -14.87 -6.73
CA VAL A 168 10.45 -15.77 -6.03
C VAL A 168 11.25 -16.96 -5.53
N GLU A 169 11.40 -17.03 -4.21
CA GLU A 169 12.17 -18.07 -3.53
C GLU A 169 11.44 -19.41 -3.54
N LYS A 170 10.14 -19.40 -3.22
CA LYS A 170 9.30 -20.61 -3.13
C LYS A 170 7.83 -20.29 -3.37
N TRP A 171 7.06 -21.35 -3.56
CA TRP A 171 5.61 -21.33 -3.74
C TRP A 171 4.91 -22.09 -2.61
N THR A 172 3.69 -21.65 -2.26
CA THR A 172 2.89 -22.23 -1.16
C THR A 172 2.59 -23.71 -1.34
N ASP A 173 2.43 -24.18 -2.58
CA ASP A 173 2.20 -25.59 -2.89
C ASP A 173 3.43 -26.50 -2.71
N GLN A 174 4.58 -25.92 -2.33
CA GLN A 174 5.75 -26.68 -1.89
C GLN A 174 5.76 -26.93 -0.37
N LYS A 175 4.84 -26.36 0.40
CA LYS A 175 4.74 -26.60 1.85
C LYS A 175 4.30 -28.06 2.10
N PRO A 176 4.84 -28.74 3.12
CA PRO A 176 4.36 -30.08 3.49
C PRO A 176 2.86 -30.09 3.77
N GLY A 177 2.12 -30.97 3.10
CA GLY A 177 0.67 -31.07 3.25
C GLY A 177 -0.15 -30.01 2.50
N ALA A 178 0.47 -29.22 1.61
CA ALA A 178 -0.27 -28.30 0.75
C ALA A 178 -1.21 -29.09 -0.17
N ALA A 179 -2.52 -28.97 0.07
CA ALA A 179 -3.53 -29.43 -0.88
C ALA A 179 -3.64 -28.38 -1.99
N VAL A 180 -3.25 -28.72 -3.21
CA VAL A 180 -3.57 -27.91 -4.38
C VAL A 180 -5.06 -28.12 -4.66
N THR A 181 -5.91 -27.14 -4.33
CA THR A 181 -7.33 -27.25 -4.64
C THR A 181 -7.52 -27.05 -6.14
N VAL A 182 -7.54 -28.15 -6.89
CA VAL A 182 -7.83 -28.12 -8.33
C VAL A 182 -9.26 -27.61 -8.53
N GLY A 183 -9.43 -26.57 -9.35
CA GLY A 183 -10.74 -26.16 -9.83
C GLY A 183 -11.48 -25.07 -9.04
N VAL A 184 -10.94 -24.48 -7.96
CA VAL A 184 -11.66 -23.40 -7.26
C VAL A 184 -11.70 -22.10 -8.06
N THR A 185 -10.58 -21.74 -8.71
CA THR A 185 -10.45 -20.50 -9.50
C THR A 185 -10.54 -20.69 -11.01
N ASP A 186 -10.50 -21.92 -11.52
CA ASP A 186 -10.68 -22.20 -12.96
C ASP A 186 -12.14 -22.61 -13.24
N PRO A 187 -12.98 -21.74 -13.83
CA PRO A 187 -14.38 -22.05 -14.11
C PRO A 187 -14.57 -23.10 -15.21
N THR A 188 -13.51 -23.43 -15.96
CA THR A 188 -13.57 -24.37 -17.08
C THR A 188 -13.30 -25.82 -16.68
N VAL A 189 -12.80 -26.03 -15.45
CA VAL A 189 -12.55 -27.37 -14.90
C VAL A 189 -13.79 -27.85 -14.15
N PRO A 190 -14.34 -29.04 -14.49
CA PRO A 190 -15.41 -29.67 -13.72
C PRO A 190 -14.99 -29.92 -12.27
N LEU A 191 -15.91 -29.68 -11.33
CA LEU A 191 -15.68 -29.96 -9.92
C LEU A 191 -16.08 -31.42 -9.63
N GLU A 192 -15.10 -32.26 -9.31
CA GLU A 192 -15.32 -33.64 -8.89
C GLU A 192 -15.82 -33.66 -7.43
N VAL A 193 -17.14 -33.69 -7.25
CA VAL A 193 -17.79 -33.68 -5.92
C VAL A 193 -18.86 -34.77 -5.83
N THR A 194 -19.11 -35.27 -4.61
CA THR A 194 -20.15 -36.28 -4.35
C THR A 194 -21.59 -35.74 -4.35
N GLY A 195 -21.76 -34.42 -4.52
CA GLY A 195 -23.04 -33.71 -4.51
C GLY A 195 -23.15 -32.73 -5.68
N VAL A 196 -23.89 -31.64 -5.53
CA VAL A 196 -23.97 -30.59 -6.57
C VAL A 196 -23.12 -29.39 -6.16
N ALA A 197 -22.19 -28.98 -7.01
CA ALA A 197 -21.42 -27.75 -6.81
C ALA A 197 -21.95 -26.63 -7.71
N HIS A 198 -22.33 -25.50 -7.12
CA HIS A 198 -22.67 -24.28 -7.82
C HIS A 198 -21.55 -23.27 -7.70
N ARG A 199 -21.12 -22.70 -8.83
CA ARG A 199 -20.27 -21.50 -8.82
C ARG A 199 -21.16 -20.27 -8.74
N LEU A 200 -20.92 -19.42 -7.76
CA LEU A 200 -21.63 -18.16 -7.55
C LEU A 200 -20.62 -17.01 -7.59
N GLN A 201 -20.92 -16.01 -8.41
CA GLN A 201 -20.25 -14.71 -8.30
C GLN A 201 -20.89 -13.91 -7.17
N LEU A 202 -20.13 -13.71 -6.10
CA LEU A 202 -20.52 -12.87 -4.99
C LEU A 202 -19.95 -11.47 -5.22
N VAL A 203 -20.83 -10.49 -5.29
CA VAL A 203 -20.47 -9.08 -5.30
C VAL A 203 -20.62 -8.58 -3.87
N GLY A 204 -19.51 -8.31 -3.18
CA GLY A 204 -19.59 -7.83 -1.80
C GLY A 204 -18.26 -7.84 -1.04
N GLY A 205 -18.25 -7.06 0.04
CA GLY A 205 -17.13 -6.92 0.98
C GLY A 205 -17.30 -5.65 1.81
N ALA A 206 -16.63 -5.57 2.96
CA ALA A 206 -16.63 -4.39 3.81
C ALA A 206 -15.28 -3.66 3.73
N GLY A 207 -15.30 -2.34 3.98
CA GLY A 207 -14.09 -1.53 3.96
C GLY A 207 -13.42 -1.52 2.58
N ARG A 208 -12.12 -1.84 2.51
CA ARG A 208 -11.33 -1.85 1.27
C ARG A 208 -11.72 -2.95 0.27
N ALA A 209 -12.57 -3.90 0.68
CA ALA A 209 -13.12 -4.94 -0.19
C ALA A 209 -14.54 -4.62 -0.67
N SER A 210 -15.07 -3.42 -0.38
CA SER A 210 -16.38 -2.99 -0.88
C SER A 210 -16.40 -3.02 -2.41
N GLY A 211 -17.38 -3.74 -2.97
CA GLY A 211 -17.52 -3.95 -4.41
C GLY A 211 -16.56 -4.98 -5.02
N ALA A 212 -15.79 -5.71 -4.20
CA ALA A 212 -15.00 -6.83 -4.70
C ALA A 212 -15.92 -7.93 -5.25
N VAL A 213 -15.55 -8.48 -6.41
CA VAL A 213 -16.15 -9.71 -6.94
C VAL A 213 -15.30 -10.88 -6.47
N ARG A 214 -15.96 -11.91 -5.95
CA ARG A 214 -15.35 -13.17 -5.53
C ARG A 214 -16.17 -14.31 -6.10
N ASP A 215 -15.50 -15.33 -6.60
CA ASP A 215 -16.16 -16.60 -6.92
C ASP A 215 -16.24 -17.44 -5.64
N ALA A 216 -17.43 -17.95 -5.35
CA ALA A 216 -17.67 -18.94 -4.32
C ALA A 216 -18.18 -20.23 -4.95
N ILE A 217 -17.71 -21.36 -4.43
CA ILE A 217 -18.29 -22.66 -4.74
C ILE A 217 -19.20 -23.04 -3.57
N VAL A 218 -20.48 -23.18 -3.85
CA VAL A 218 -21.47 -23.71 -2.91
C VAL A 218 -21.65 -25.18 -3.24
N TRP A 219 -21.25 -26.05 -2.32
CA TRP A 219 -21.53 -27.48 -2.41
C TRP A 219 -22.82 -27.82 -1.66
N LEU A 220 -23.70 -28.53 -2.33
CA LEU A 220 -24.93 -29.08 -1.78
C LEU A 220 -24.80 -30.61 -1.68
N PRO A 221 -25.12 -31.21 -0.52
CA PRO A 221 -25.12 -32.66 -0.37
C PRO A 221 -26.20 -33.31 -1.24
N PRO A 222 -26.05 -34.62 -1.56
CA PRO A 222 -27.08 -35.37 -2.30
C PRO A 222 -28.46 -35.25 -1.66
N GLY A 223 -29.48 -34.93 -2.49
CA GLY A 223 -30.88 -34.83 -2.05
C GLY A 223 -31.33 -33.43 -1.60
N TYR A 224 -30.43 -32.43 -1.61
CA TYR A 224 -30.80 -31.02 -1.47
C TYR A 224 -31.11 -30.41 -2.85
N GLY A 225 -32.30 -29.85 -3.01
CA GLY A 225 -32.78 -29.18 -4.24
C GLY A 225 -33.88 -28.17 -3.92
#